data_AF-A0A376U269-F1
#
_entry.id   AF-A0A376U269-F1
#
_cell.length_a   1.000
_cell.length_b   1.000
_cell.length_c   1.000
_cell.angle_alpha   90.00
_cell.angle_beta   90.00
_cell.angle_gamma   90.00
#
_symmetry.space_group_name_H-M   'P 1'
#
loop_
_entity.id
_entity.type
_entity.pdbx_description
1 polymer ?
#
loop_
_entity_poly.entity_id
_entity_poly.type
_entity_poly.pdbx_seq_one_letter_code
_entity_poly.pdbx_strand_id
1 'polypeptide(L)' 'MQFQGVIIAETCRIEAGDKQMTVNMGQISSNRFHAVGEDSAPVPFVIHLRECSTVVSERVGVAFHRCRGW' A
#
# COMPACT_ATOMS: atom_id res chain seq x y z
N MET A 1 -40.83 -14.97 -14.69
CA MET A 1 -40.01 -13.79 -14.33
C MET A 1 -38.60 -14.05 -14.83
N GLN A 2 -38.05 -13.17 -15.68
CA GLN A 2 -36.66 -13.25 -16.13
C GLN A 2 -35.88 -12.12 -15.43
N PHE A 3 -34.88 -12.49 -14.65
CA PHE A 3 -33.94 -11.53 -14.06
C PHE A 3 -32.72 -11.45 -14.99
N GLN A 4 -32.52 -10.29 -15.62
CA GLN A 4 -31.30 -9.96 -16.34
C GLN A 4 -30.49 -9.01 -15.47
N GLY A 5 -29.26 -9.40 -15.15
CA GLY A 5 -28.32 -8.59 -14.38
C GLY A 5 -26.91 -8.75 -14.94
N VAL A 6 -26.12 -7.69 -14.87
CA VAL A 6 -24.71 -7.69 -15.29
C VAL A 6 -23.86 -7.81 -14.03
N ILE A 7 -22.92 -8.77 -14.00
CA ILE A 7 -21.89 -8.85 -12.97
C ILE A 7 -20.70 -8.01 -13.43
N ILE A 8 -20.38 -6.96 -12.68
CA ILE A 8 -19.24 -6.08 -12.94
C ILE A 8 -18.11 -6.48 -11.99
N ALA A 9 -16.88 -6.58 -12.50
CA ALA A 9 -15.71 -6.78 -11.64
C ALA A 9 -15.40 -5.47 -10.90
N GLU A 10 -15.51 -5.47 -9.57
CA GLU A 10 -15.19 -4.30 -8.76
C GLU A 10 -13.67 -4.07 -8.59
N THR A 11 -13.31 -2.84 -8.25
CA THR A 11 -11.95 -2.48 -7.85
C THR A 11 -11.59 -3.11 -6.51
N CYS A 12 -10.32 -3.47 -6.30
CA CYS A 12 -9.86 -4.01 -5.02
C CYS A 12 -10.03 -3.01 -3.87
N ARG A 13 -10.60 -3.48 -2.77
CA ARG A 13 -10.54 -2.79 -1.48
C ARG A 13 -9.14 -2.93 -0.90
N ILE A 14 -8.56 -1.83 -0.46
CA ILE A 14 -7.20 -1.80 0.09
C ILE A 14 -7.24 -2.02 1.59
N GLU A 15 -6.51 -3.02 2.07
CA GLU A 15 -6.20 -3.22 3.48
C GLU A 15 -4.69 -3.20 3.66
N ALA A 16 -4.15 -2.22 4.37
CA ALA A 16 -2.78 -2.29 4.82
C ALA A 16 -2.68 -3.26 6.02
N GLY A 17 -1.52 -3.89 6.22
CA GLY A 17 -1.26 -4.74 7.40
C GLY A 17 -1.59 -4.03 8.74
N ASP A 18 -1.49 -2.70 8.77
CA ASP A 18 -2.03 -1.85 9.81
C ASP A 18 -3.45 -1.39 9.46
N LYS A 19 -4.43 -1.66 10.34
CA LYS A 19 -5.85 -1.28 10.18
C LYS A 19 -6.09 0.21 9.91
N GLN A 20 -5.07 1.05 10.11
CA GLN A 20 -5.11 2.51 9.94
C GLN A 20 -4.28 3.00 8.75
N MET A 21 -3.81 2.12 7.86
CA MET A 21 -2.95 2.49 6.71
C MET A 21 -1.72 3.32 7.12
N THR A 22 -1.26 3.12 8.36
CA THR A 22 -0.15 3.85 8.97
C THR A 22 0.95 2.86 9.30
N VAL A 23 2.11 3.02 8.68
CA VAL A 23 3.30 2.21 9.02
C VAL A 23 4.07 2.96 10.10
N ASN A 24 4.25 2.33 11.26
CA ASN A 24 5.05 2.90 12.33
C ASN A 24 6.54 2.67 12.05
N MET A 25 7.25 3.75 11.69
CA MET A 25 8.69 3.70 11.40
C MET A 25 9.57 3.58 12.66
N GLY A 26 8.98 3.69 13.85
CA GLY A 26 9.70 3.69 15.12
C GLY A 26 10.47 4.98 15.38
N GLN A 27 11.28 4.96 16.44
CA GLN A 27 12.17 6.07 16.79
C GLN A 27 13.55 5.84 16.16
N ILE A 28 14.07 6.85 15.47
CA ILE A 28 15.37 6.79 14.81
C ILE A 28 16.27 7.88 15.42
N SER A 29 17.41 7.46 15.97
CA SER A 29 18.41 8.40 16.51
C SER A 29 19.17 9.08 15.38
N SER A 30 19.31 10.40 15.44
CA SER A 30 20.13 11.18 14.50
C SER A 30 21.59 10.72 14.48
N ASN A 31 22.11 10.25 15.63
CA ASN A 31 23.51 9.87 15.78
C ASN A 31 23.86 8.57 15.05
N ARG A 32 22.86 7.86 14.50
CA ARG A 32 23.04 6.65 13.70
C ARG A 32 23.44 6.96 12.25
N PHE A 33 23.16 8.17 11.77
CA PHE A 33 23.49 8.59 10.42
C PHE A 33 24.80 9.36 10.41
N HIS A 34 25.82 8.82 9.75
CA HIS A 34 27.15 9.40 9.65
C HIS A 34 27.41 10.05 8.29
N ALA A 35 26.63 9.69 7.27
CA ALA A 35 26.75 10.23 5.92
C ALA A 35 25.38 10.39 5.23
N VAL A 36 25.35 11.23 4.19
CA VAL A 36 24.16 11.43 3.34
C VAL A 36 23.88 10.15 2.55
N GLY A 37 22.62 9.71 2.56
CA GLY A 37 22.17 8.51 1.85
C GLY A 37 22.22 7.23 2.68
N GLU A 38 22.57 7.31 3.96
CA GLU A 38 22.48 6.16 4.86
C GLU A 38 21.02 5.82 5.21
N ASP A 39 20.73 4.52 5.22
CA ASP A 39 19.40 3.98 5.54
C ASP A 39 19.29 3.57 7.02
N SER A 40 18.09 3.74 7.58
CA SER A 40 17.75 3.20 8.90
C SER A 40 17.48 1.69 8.82
N ALA A 41 17.09 1.10 9.96
CA ALA A 41 16.56 -0.27 9.94
C ALA A 41 15.34 -0.35 8.99
N PRO A 42 15.27 -1.39 8.12
CA PRO A 42 14.15 -1.56 7.21
C PRO A 42 12.88 -1.93 7.98
N VAL A 43 11.76 -1.30 7.63
CA VAL A 43 10.43 -1.60 8.20
C VAL A 43 9.56 -2.21 7.10
N PRO A 44 9.30 -3.53 7.13
CA PRO A 44 8.45 -4.17 6.14
C PRO A 44 6.98 -3.80 6.36
N PHE A 45 6.25 -3.58 5.26
CA PHE A 45 4.80 -3.41 5.28
C PHE A 45 4.18 -4.15 4.09
N VAL A 46 2.91 -4.50 4.22
CA VAL A 46 2.16 -5.24 3.20
C VAL A 46 0.87 -4.50 2.86
N ILE A 47 0.56 -4.42 1.57
CA ILE A 47 -0.71 -3.93 1.04
C ILE A 47 -1.49 -5.14 0.55
N HIS A 48 -2.61 -5.44 1.20
CA HIS A 48 -3.53 -6.49 0.80
C HIS A 48 -4.62 -5.93 -0.10
N LEU A 49 -4.80 -6.56 -1.25
CA LEU A 49 -5.92 -6.34 -2.15
C LEU A 49 -7.02 -7.34 -1.78
N ARG A 50 -8.17 -6.84 -1.31
CA ARG A 50 -9.34 -7.65 -0.93
C ARG A 50 -10.52 -7.32 -1.81
N GLU A 51 -11.49 -8.24 -1.85
CA GLU A 51 -12.78 -8.01 -2.52
C GLU A 51 -12.62 -7.61 -4.00
N CYS A 52 -11.73 -8.29 -4.71
CA CYS A 52 -11.62 -8.20 -6.16
C CYS A 52 -11.25 -9.54 -6.79
N SER A 53 -11.56 -9.69 -8.07
CA SER A 53 -11.17 -10.87 -8.84
C SER A 53 -9.66 -10.88 -9.11
N THR A 54 -9.09 -12.07 -9.30
CA THR A 54 -7.66 -12.24 -9.63
C THR A 54 -7.28 -11.52 -10.91
N VAL A 55 -8.20 -11.42 -11.87
CA VAL A 55 -8.03 -10.67 -13.12
C VAL A 55 -7.80 -9.17 -12.89
N VAL A 56 -8.44 -8.60 -11.86
CA VAL A 56 -8.26 -7.19 -11.48
C VAL A 56 -6.98 -7.03 -10.66
N SER A 57 -6.72 -7.92 -9.69
CA SER A 57 -5.54 -7.81 -8.83
C SER A 57 -4.21 -8.03 -9.58
N GLU A 58 -4.18 -8.86 -10.61
CA GLU A 58 -2.96 -9.14 -11.39
C GLU A 58 -2.61 -8.01 -12.39
N ARG A 59 -3.55 -7.13 -12.70
CA ARG A 59 -3.38 -6.05 -13.69
C ARG A 59 -3.27 -4.66 -13.06
N VAL A 60 -3.28 -4.58 -11.73
CA VAL A 60 -3.23 -3.31 -11.02
C VAL A 60 -1.81 -2.72 -11.03
N GLY A 61 -1.71 -1.41 -11.25
CA GLY A 61 -0.48 -0.65 -11.07
C GLY A 61 -0.47 0.06 -9.72
N VAL A 62 0.67 0.06 -9.02
CA VAL A 62 0.84 0.76 -7.74
C VAL A 62 1.89 1.85 -7.90
N ALA A 63 1.58 3.07 -7.46
CA ALA A 63 2.50 4.20 -7.44
C ALA A 63 2.46 4.88 -6.06
N PHE A 64 3.64 5.29 -5.57
CA PHE A 64 3.77 6.07 -4.34
C PHE A 64 3.96 7.54 -4.69
N HIS A 65 3.03 8.38 -4.24
CA HIS A 65 3.13 9.82 -4.41
C HIS A 65 3.61 10.46 -3.12
N ARG A 66 4.57 11.39 -3.22
CA ARG A 66 5.08 12.18 -2.10
C ARG A 66 4.96 13.66 -2.47
N CYS A 67 4.63 14.50 -1.49
CA CYS A 67 4.88 15.93 -1.62
C CYS A 67 6.39 16.18 -1.77
N ARG A 68 6.81 16.62 -2.96
CA ARG A 68 8.12 17.25 -3.16
C ARG A 68 8.04 18.68 -2.61
N GLY A 69 8.15 18.81 -1.30
CA GLY A 69 8.34 20.10 -0.63
C GLY A 69 9.80 20.25 -0.23
N TRP A 70 10.47 21.26 -0.77
CA TRP A 70 11.56 21.99 -0.16
C TRP A 70 11.01 23.35 0.27
#